data_AF-A0A9D2J5A3-F1
#
_entry.id   AF-A0A9D2J5A3-F1
#
_cell.length_a   1.000
_cell.length_b   1.000
_cell.length_c   1.000
_cell.angle_alpha   90.00
_cell.angle_beta   90.00
_cell.angle_gamma   90.00
#
_symmetry.space_group_name_H-M   'P 1'
#
loop_
_entity.id
_entity.type
_entity.pdbx_description
1 polymer ?
#
loop_
_entity_poly.entity_id
_entity_poly.type
_entity_poly.pdbx_seq_one_letter_code
_entity_poly.pdbx_strand_id
1 'polypeptide(L)' 'LGVSDQRLDALVSAARAAGSAGAKLTGGGQGGCIIALADDAEHAEELGRALRGAGAPRTWTTTVPAS' A
#
# COMPACT_ATOMS: atom_id res chain seq x y z
N LEU A 1 -18.47 -10.34 -10.14
CA LEU A 1 -17.60 -9.96 -11.28
C LEU A 1 -16.46 -9.14 -10.70
N GLY A 2 -15.23 -9.63 -10.86
CA GLY A 2 -14.04 -9.20 -10.13
C GLY A 2 -13.67 -7.75 -10.43
N VAL A 3 -13.84 -6.91 -9.41
CA VAL A 3 -13.48 -5.50 -9.37
C VAL A 3 -12.05 -5.34 -8.79
N SER A 4 -11.16 -6.31 -9.01
CA SER A 4 -9.73 -6.13 -8.68
C SER A 4 -9.04 -5.55 -9.91
N ASP A 5 -8.63 -4.29 -9.81
CA ASP A 5 -7.76 -3.66 -10.80
C ASP A 5 -6.36 -4.27 -10.64
N GLN A 6 -5.80 -4.88 -11.70
CA GLN A 6 -4.47 -5.50 -11.68
C GLN A 6 -3.38 -4.56 -11.14
N ARG A 7 -3.54 -3.25 -11.29
CA ARG A 7 -2.63 -2.26 -10.73
C ARG A 7 -2.62 -2.30 -9.21
N LEU A 8 -3.78 -2.43 -8.58
CA LEU A 8 -3.88 -2.47 -7.14
C LEU A 8 -3.33 -3.78 -6.56
N ASP A 9 -3.50 -4.89 -7.27
CA ASP A 9 -2.86 -6.17 -6.90
C ASP A 9 -1.32 -6.07 -6.96
N ALA A 10 -0.78 -5.36 -7.95
CA ALA A 10 0.65 -5.07 -8.05
C ALA A 10 1.14 -4.21 -6.87
N LEU A 11 0.38 -3.19 -6.46
CA LEU A 11 0.72 -2.37 -5.28
C LEU A 11 0.72 -3.19 -3.99
N VAL A 12 -0.27 -4.06 -3.78
CA VAL A 12 -0.31 -4.95 -2.61
C VAL A 12 0.89 -5.91 -2.63
N SER A 13 1.24 -6.45 -3.80
CA SER A 13 2.39 -7.33 -3.95
C SER A 13 3.72 -6.61 -3.65
N ALA A 14 3.86 -5.37 -4.12
CA ALA A 14 5.03 -4.53 -3.84
C ALA A 14 5.17 -4.21 -2.35
N ALA A 15 4.07 -3.85 -1.66
CA ALA A 15 4.09 -3.63 -0.22
C ALA A 15 4.51 -4.88 0.57
N ARG A 16 4.00 -6.06 0.17
CA ARG A 16 4.38 -7.34 0.80
C ARG A 16 5.84 -7.70 0.56
N ALA A 17 6.33 -7.51 -0.67
CA ALA A 17 7.74 -7.76 -1.00
C ALA A 17 8.69 -6.82 -0.24
N ALA A 18 8.22 -5.61 0.08
CA ALA A 18 8.94 -4.65 0.91
C ALA A 18 8.80 -4.89 2.43
N GLY A 19 8.15 -5.98 2.86
CA GLY A 19 8.12 -6.38 4.27
C GLY A 19 6.90 -5.90 5.06
N SER A 20 5.89 -5.30 4.43
CA SER A 20 4.69 -4.86 5.14
C SER A 20 3.96 -6.01 5.83
N ALA A 21 3.69 -5.87 7.14
CA ALA A 21 2.91 -6.83 7.92
C ALA A 21 1.48 -7.03 7.38
N GLY A 22 0.95 -6.05 6.64
CA GLY A 22 -0.35 -6.17 6.00
C GLY A 22 -0.61 -5.03 5.03
N ALA A 23 -1.14 -5.37 3.86
CA ALA A 23 -1.60 -4.41 2.87
C ALA A 23 -2.98 -4.80 2.35
N LYS A 24 -3.89 -3.83 2.21
CA LYS A 24 -5.21 -4.06 1.59
C LYS A 24 -5.65 -2.93 0.66
N LEU A 25 -6.45 -3.34 -0.31
CA LEU A 25 -7.28 -2.49 -1.15
C LEU A 25 -8.29 -1.67 -0.33
N THR A 26 -8.42 -0.39 -0.66
CA THR A 26 -9.47 0.51 -0.15
C THR A 26 -10.28 1.10 -1.29
N GLY A 27 -11.62 1.05 -1.15
CA GLY A 27 -12.59 1.42 -2.19
C GLY A 27 -13.36 0.21 -2.74
N GLY A 28 -14.51 0.46 -3.39
CA GLY A 28 -15.42 -0.58 -3.91
C GLY A 28 -14.91 -1.36 -5.14
N GLY A 29 -13.62 -1.27 -5.45
CA GLY A 29 -12.95 -2.02 -6.51
C GLY A 29 -13.07 -1.43 -7.94
N GLN A 30 -13.32 -0.14 -8.09
CA GLN A 30 -13.33 0.52 -9.41
C GLN A 30 -12.16 1.48 -9.59
N GLY A 31 -11.01 1.17 -8.98
CA GLY A 31 -9.92 2.10 -8.74
C GLY A 31 -9.99 2.67 -7.32
N GLY A 32 -8.84 2.85 -6.68
CA GLY A 32 -8.79 3.22 -5.27
C GLY A 32 -7.37 3.40 -4.74
N CYS A 33 -7.25 3.39 -3.41
CA CYS A 33 -5.97 3.42 -2.72
C CYS A 33 -5.68 2.02 -2.16
N ILE A 34 -4.46 1.84 -1.67
CA ILE A 34 -4.17 0.76 -0.72
C ILE A 34 -3.76 1.38 0.61
N ILE A 35 -3.88 0.60 1.68
CA ILE A 35 -3.22 0.88 2.96
C ILE A 35 -2.21 -0.23 3.19
N ALA A 36 -0.99 0.12 3.60
CA ALA A 36 0.07 -0.80 4.00
C ALA A 36 0.58 -0.39 5.39
N LEU A 37 0.86 -1.38 6.23
CA LEU A 37 1.40 -1.17 7.56
C LEU A 37 2.93 -1.09 7.50
N ALA A 38 3.49 -0.11 8.20
CA ALA A 38 4.91 0.07 8.43
C ALA A 38 5.18 -0.06 9.93
N ASP A 39 6.31 -0.63 10.29
CA ASP A 39 6.71 -0.79 11.69
C ASP A 39 7.20 0.53 12.31
N ASP A 40 7.85 1.36 11.49
CA ASP A 40 8.38 2.67 11.86
C ASP A 40 8.40 3.65 10.66
N ALA A 41 8.96 4.83 10.88
CA ALA A 41 9.04 5.88 9.87
C ALA A 41 9.96 5.52 8.69
N GLU A 42 11.05 4.79 8.93
CA GLU A 42 11.99 4.40 7.89
C GLU A 42 11.35 3.36 6.97
N HIS A 43 10.71 2.33 7.55
CA HIS A 43 9.94 1.34 6.82
C HIS A 43 8.77 2.01 6.05
N ALA A 44 8.14 3.05 6.59
CA ALA A 44 7.11 3.80 5.87
C ALA A 44 7.64 4.51 4.62
N GLU A 45 8.86 5.04 4.66
CA GLU A 45 9.50 5.62 3.47
C GLU A 45 9.85 4.55 2.43
N GLU A 46 10.37 3.40 2.87
CA GLU A 46 10.68 2.27 1.99
C GLU A 46 9.43 1.76 1.27
N LEU A 47 8.34 1.55 2.00
CA LEU A 47 7.05 1.21 1.43
C LEU A 47 6.57 2.29 0.45
N GLY A 48 6.75 3.56 0.80
CA GLY A 48 6.45 4.67 -0.09
C GLY A 48 7.24 4.61 -1.40
N ARG A 49 8.52 4.23 -1.37
CA ARG A 49 9.36 4.06 -2.58
C ARG A 49 8.90 2.85 -3.39
N ALA A 50 8.69 1.71 -2.74
CA ALA A 50 8.23 0.48 -3.40
C ALA A 50 6.89 0.69 -4.12
N LEU A 51 5.93 1.35 -3.46
CA LEU A 51 4.61 1.61 -4.04
C LEU A 51 4.67 2.56 -5.22
N ARG A 52 5.47 3.63 -5.15
CA ARG A 52 5.67 4.53 -6.30
C ARG A 52 6.35 3.81 -7.46
N GLY A 53 7.35 2.96 -7.18
CA GLY A 53 8.00 2.10 -8.17
C GLY A 53 7.04 1.11 -8.85
N ALA A 54 6.04 0.63 -8.11
CA ALA A 54 4.98 -0.23 -8.63
C ALA A 54 3.83 0.53 -9.32
N GLY A 55 3.93 1.85 -9.45
CA GLY A 55 2.99 2.68 -10.20
C GLY A 55 2.00 3.50 -9.37
N ALA A 56 2.17 3.58 -8.05
CA ALA A 56 1.37 4.51 -7.24
C ALA A 56 1.78 5.96 -7.55
N PRO A 57 0.85 6.82 -8.02
CA PRO A 57 1.20 8.20 -8.37
C PRO A 57 1.55 9.05 -7.15
N ARG A 58 1.01 8.73 -5.98
CA ARG A 58 1.25 9.41 -4.70
C ARG A 58 1.16 8.40 -3.57
N THR A 59 1.86 8.69 -2.46
CA THR A 59 1.71 7.98 -1.19
C THR A 59 1.64 9.00 -0.06
N TRP A 60 0.96 8.63 1.03
CA TRP A 60 0.84 9.43 2.24
C TRP A 60 1.11 8.54 3.45
N THR A 61 1.78 9.07 4.46
CA THR A 61 2.11 8.36 5.70
C THR A 61 1.36 8.99 6.86
N THR A 62 0.77 8.16 7.72
CA THR A 62 0.14 8.59 8.96
C THR A 62 0.49 7.62 10.08
N THR A 63 0.68 8.14 11.29
CA THR A 63 0.91 7.31 12.48
C THR A 63 -0.43 7.03 13.14
N VAL A 64 -0.69 5.76 13.48
CA VAL A 64 -1.85 5.37 14.29
C VAL A 64 -1.31 5.00 15.68
N PRO A 65 -1.65 5.74 16.74
CA PRO A 65 -1.18 5.42 18.08
C PRO A 65 -1.76 4.09 18.56
N ALA A 66 -0.98 3.32 19.32
CA ALA A 66 -1.50 2.16 20.03
C ALA A 66 -2.46 2.64 21.15
N SER A 67 -3.67 2.08 21.17
CA SER A 67 -4.67 2.28 22.23
C SER A 67 -4.28 1.58 23.53
#